data_AF-A0A2K6P669-F1
#
_entry.id   AF-A0A2K6P669-F1
#
_cell.length_a   1.000
_cell.length_b   1.000
_cell.length_c   1.000
_cell.angle_alpha   90.00
_cell.angle_beta   90.00
_cell.angle_gamma   90.00
#
_symmetry.space_group_name_H-M   'P 1'
#
loop_
_entity.id
_entity.type
_entity.pdbx_description
1 polymer ?
#
loop_
_entity_poly.entity_id
_entity_poly.type
_entity_poly.pdbx_seq_one_letter_code
_entity_poly.pdbx_strand_id
1 'polypeptide(L)'
;MAAPSTGSWSTFKHKELMAADRGRRILGVCGMHPHHQETLKKNRVVLAKQLLLSELLEHLLEKDIITLEMRELIQAKVGSFSQNVELLNLLPKRGPQAFDAFCEALHS
;
A
#
# COMPACT_ATOMS: atom_id res chain seq x y z
N MET A 1 -37.28 54.99 -24.31
CA MET A 1 -38.25 53.89 -24.11
C MET A 1 -37.44 52.66 -23.69
N ALA A 2 -37.37 52.40 -22.39
CA ALA A 2 -38.23 51.45 -21.65
C ALA A 2 -37.81 49.99 -21.86
N ALA A 3 -37.10 49.47 -20.86
CA ALA A 3 -36.93 48.04 -20.63
C ALA A 3 -38.27 47.40 -20.24
N PRO A 4 -38.38 46.08 -20.42
CA PRO A 4 -39.06 45.29 -19.41
C PRO A 4 -38.23 44.09 -18.97
N SER A 5 -38.20 43.90 -17.66
CA SER A 5 -37.73 42.70 -16.97
C SER A 5 -38.81 41.63 -17.03
N THR A 6 -38.42 40.42 -17.41
CA THR A 6 -39.12 39.13 -17.17
C THR A 6 -38.00 38.13 -16.90
N GLY A 7 -37.71 37.67 -15.68
CA GLY A 7 -38.60 36.91 -14.84
C GLY A 7 -38.59 35.45 -15.30
N SER A 8 -37.74 34.60 -14.71
CA SER A 8 -38.03 33.17 -14.50
C SER A 8 -36.93 32.49 -13.68
N TRP A 9 -37.27 32.08 -12.46
CA TRP A 9 -36.51 31.08 -11.70
C TRP A 9 -36.72 29.70 -12.32
N SER A 10 -35.70 29.17 -12.99
CA SER A 10 -35.67 27.77 -13.38
C SER A 10 -34.98 26.91 -12.32
N THR A 11 -35.79 26.48 -11.37
CA THR A 11 -35.89 25.10 -10.87
C THR A 11 -34.59 24.28 -10.77
N PHE A 12 -34.19 24.04 -9.52
CA PHE A 12 -33.81 22.74 -9.00
C PHE A 12 -34.01 21.58 -9.99
N LYS A 13 -32.91 21.11 -10.57
CA LYS A 13 -32.75 19.72 -10.96
C LYS A 13 -31.42 19.24 -10.42
N HIS A 14 -31.43 18.99 -9.11
CA HIS A 14 -30.61 17.95 -8.50
C HIS A 14 -30.95 16.66 -9.25
N LYS A 15 -30.21 16.35 -10.31
CA LYS A 15 -30.35 15.09 -11.03
C LYS A 15 -29.52 14.05 -10.32
N GLU A 16 -30.12 13.60 -9.23
CA GLU A 16 -29.91 12.33 -8.59
C GLU A 16 -29.98 11.22 -9.64
N LEU A 17 -28.83 10.74 -10.09
CA LEU A 17 -28.69 9.45 -10.73
C LEU A 17 -28.19 8.48 -9.66
N MET A 18 -29.13 8.05 -8.84
CA MET A 18 -29.00 6.84 -8.03
C MET A 18 -28.99 5.64 -8.99
N ALA A 19 -27.81 5.24 -9.43
CA ALA A 19 -27.58 3.87 -9.87
C ALA A 19 -27.23 3.06 -8.63
N ALA A 20 -28.19 2.25 -8.19
CA ALA A 20 -28.00 1.26 -7.15
C ALA A 20 -26.98 0.21 -7.63
N ASP A 21 -25.71 0.38 -7.27
CA ASP A 21 -24.78 -0.75 -7.21
C ASP A 21 -24.99 -1.46 -5.87
N ARG A 22 -26.05 -2.27 -5.83
CA ARG A 22 -26.23 -3.27 -4.79
C ARG A 22 -25.14 -4.32 -4.98
N GLY A 23 -24.16 -4.28 -4.10
CA GLY A 23 -23.41 -5.49 -3.75
C GLY A 23 -22.27 -5.81 -4.70
N ARG A 24 -21.25 -4.96 -4.70
CA ARG A 24 -19.88 -5.47 -4.73
C ARG A 24 -19.03 -4.78 -3.68
N ARG A 25 -19.06 -5.31 -2.45
CA ARG A 25 -17.88 -5.20 -1.58
C ARG A 25 -16.76 -5.97 -2.27
N ILE A 26 -16.14 -5.38 -3.29
CA ILE A 26 -14.74 -5.68 -3.55
C ILE A 26 -14.07 -5.21 -2.26
N LEU A 27 -13.78 -6.16 -1.38
CA LEU A 27 -12.71 -6.00 -0.42
C LEU A 27 -11.50 -5.62 -1.27
N GLY A 28 -11.29 -4.31 -1.44
CA GLY A 28 -10.15 -3.77 -2.14
C GLY A 28 -8.97 -4.50 -1.55
N VAL A 29 -8.21 -5.19 -2.40
CA VAL A 29 -7.07 -5.98 -1.98
C VAL A 29 -6.16 -5.00 -1.24
N CYS A 30 -6.22 -5.00 0.10
CA CYS A 30 -5.54 -4.04 0.95
C CYS A 30 -4.03 -4.34 1.05
N GLY A 31 -3.52 -5.13 0.11
CA GLY A 31 -2.16 -5.61 0.02
C GLY A 31 -1.42 -5.02 -1.17
N MET A 32 -0.16 -5.41 -1.27
CA MET A 32 0.74 -5.02 -2.35
C MET A 32 0.21 -5.46 -3.73
N HIS A 33 0.45 -4.67 -4.78
CA HIS A 33 0.04 -5.03 -6.14
C HIS A 33 0.60 -6.41 -6.58
N PRO A 34 -0.16 -7.27 -7.28
CA PRO A 34 0.28 -8.62 -7.64
C PRO A 34 1.62 -8.67 -8.38
N HIS A 35 1.88 -7.71 -9.27
CA HIS A 35 3.14 -7.63 -10.01
C HIS A 35 4.36 -7.44 -9.09
N HIS A 36 4.24 -6.58 -8.07
CA HIS A 36 5.27 -6.37 -7.07
C HIS A 36 5.48 -7.63 -6.21
N GLN A 37 4.39 -8.33 -5.85
CA GLN A 37 4.49 -9.60 -5.13
C GLN A 37 5.23 -10.66 -5.93
N GLU A 38 4.96 -10.78 -7.24
CA GLU A 38 5.68 -11.70 -8.12
C GLU A 38 7.17 -11.36 -8.21
N THR A 39 7.53 -10.07 -8.32
CA THR A 39 8.91 -9.61 -8.32
C THR A 39 9.64 -10.01 -7.03
N LEU A 40 9.01 -9.79 -5.86
CA LEU A 40 9.57 -10.24 -4.58
C LEU A 40 9.72 -11.76 -4.51
N LYS A 41 8.75 -12.53 -5.03
CA LYS A 41 8.81 -14.00 -5.05
C LYS A 41 9.94 -14.52 -5.93
N LYS A 42 10.08 -13.98 -7.15
CA LYS A 42 11.13 -14.38 -8.12
C LYS A 42 12.53 -14.11 -7.57
N ASN A 43 12.72 -12.96 -6.92
CA ASN A 43 14.02 -12.55 -6.40
C ASN A 43 14.27 -12.97 -4.95
N ARG A 44 13.31 -13.66 -4.31
CA ARG A 44 13.28 -13.92 -2.86
C ARG A 44 14.58 -14.48 -2.30
N VAL A 45 15.15 -15.49 -2.95
CA VAL A 45 16.37 -16.16 -2.47
C VAL A 45 17.59 -15.24 -2.55
N VAL A 46 17.70 -14.48 -3.63
CA VAL A 46 18.81 -13.53 -3.84
C VAL A 46 18.71 -12.39 -2.82
N LEU A 47 17.52 -11.79 -2.70
CA LEU A 47 17.23 -10.76 -1.70
C LEU A 47 17.53 -11.28 -0.29
N ALA A 48 17.02 -12.45 0.10
CA ALA A 48 17.23 -12.99 1.44
C ALA A 48 18.71 -13.20 1.82
N LYS A 49 19.60 -13.41 0.84
CA LYS A 49 21.05 -13.57 1.07
C LYS A 49 21.81 -12.25 1.13
N GLN A 50 21.34 -11.22 0.44
CA GLN A 50 22.09 -9.96 0.24
C GLN A 50 21.54 -8.78 1.04
N LEU A 51 20.32 -8.87 1.55
CA LEU A 51 19.68 -7.78 2.29
C LEU A 51 20.37 -7.51 3.63
N LEU A 52 20.71 -6.24 3.86
CA LEU A 52 21.13 -5.69 5.15
C LEU A 52 19.90 -5.32 5.97
N LEU A 53 19.45 -6.25 6.79
CA LEU A 53 18.17 -6.14 7.48
C LEU A 53 18.05 -4.94 8.42
N SER A 54 19.14 -4.56 9.11
CA SER A 54 19.13 -3.52 10.14
C SER A 54 18.68 -2.17 9.59
N GLU A 55 19.30 -1.72 8.49
CA GLU A 55 19.03 -0.45 7.81
C GLU A 55 17.63 -0.45 7.18
N LEU A 56 17.28 -1.55 6.52
CA LEU A 56 15.95 -1.75 5.94
C LEU A 56 14.82 -1.66 6.96
N LEU A 57 14.97 -2.28 8.13
CA LEU A 57 13.95 -2.22 9.17
C LEU A 57 13.78 -0.80 9.71
N GLU A 58 14.86 -0.03 9.81
CA GLU A 58 14.82 1.37 10.25
C GLU A 58 14.06 2.25 9.26
N HIS A 59 14.40 2.17 7.97
CA HIS A 59 13.67 2.92 6.93
C HIS A 59 12.19 2.52 6.81
N LEU A 60 11.87 1.24 6.97
CA LEU A 60 10.48 0.77 6.93
C LEU A 60 9.69 1.16 8.18
N LEU A 61 10.34 1.35 9.33
CA LEU A 61 9.72 1.90 10.54
C LEU A 61 9.46 3.39 10.39
N GLU A 62 10.42 4.16 9.87
CA GLU A 62 10.26 5.60 9.62
C GLU A 62 9.09 5.92 8.68
N LYS A 63 8.81 5.02 7.73
CA LYS A 63 7.69 5.15 6.77
C LYS A 63 6.39 4.49 7.25
N ASP A 64 6.33 4.04 8.50
CA ASP A 64 5.17 3.34 9.09
C ASP A 64 4.70 2.11 8.27
N ILE A 65 5.61 1.45 7.53
CA ILE A 65 5.31 0.25 6.74
C ILE A 65 5.26 -0.97 7.65
N ILE A 66 6.13 -1.01 8.66
CA ILE A 66 6.16 -2.03 9.70
C ILE A 66 6.09 -1.33 11.06
N THR A 67 5.65 -2.06 12.08
CA THR A 67 5.67 -1.57 13.47
C THR A 67 6.87 -2.12 14.23
N LEU A 68 7.16 -1.53 15.38
CA LEU A 68 8.22 -2.02 16.28
C LEU A 68 8.01 -3.49 16.68
N GLU A 69 6.77 -3.89 16.97
CA GLU A 69 6.42 -5.28 17.28
C GLU A 69 6.81 -6.22 16.12
N MET A 70 6.58 -5.82 14.88
CA MET A 70 6.94 -6.63 13.72
C MET A 70 8.45 -6.72 13.53
N ARG A 71 9.18 -5.64 13.82
CA ARG A 71 10.65 -5.63 13.85
C ARG A 71 11.17 -6.67 14.84
N GLU A 72 10.63 -6.68 16.05
CA GLU A 72 11.00 -7.63 17.10
C GLU A 72 10.71 -9.07 16.69
N LEU A 73 9.53 -9.33 16.10
CA LEU A 73 9.16 -10.65 15.59
C LEU A 73 10.09 -11.14 14.47
N ILE A 74 10.51 -10.24 13.58
CA ILE A 74 11.47 -10.55 12.54
C ILE A 74 12.83 -10.85 13.18
N GLN A 75 13.33 -10.00 14.08
CA GLN A 75 14.63 -10.15 14.73
C GLN A 75 14.72 -11.38 15.64
N ALA A 76 13.59 -11.83 16.19
CA ALA A 76 13.50 -13.06 16.98
C ALA A 76 13.79 -14.33 16.16
N LYS A 77 13.77 -14.27 14.82
CA LYS A 77 14.17 -15.41 13.98
C LYS A 77 15.67 -15.64 14.06
N VAL A 78 16.07 -16.92 14.09
CA VAL A 78 17.48 -17.32 14.13
C VAL A 78 18.11 -17.16 12.74
N GLY A 79 19.13 -16.29 12.66
CA GLY A 79 19.97 -16.09 11.48
C GLY A 79 19.41 -15.07 10.49
N SER A 80 20.31 -14.27 9.90
CA SER A 80 19.97 -13.15 9.00
C SER A 80 19.09 -13.58 7.82
N PHE A 81 19.38 -14.74 7.23
CA PHE A 81 18.57 -15.28 6.13
C PHE A 81 17.10 -15.49 6.54
N SER A 82 16.86 -16.10 7.71
CA SER A 82 15.49 -16.37 8.19
C SER A 82 14.74 -15.08 8.50
N GLN A 83 15.44 -14.11 9.11
CA GLN A 83 14.89 -12.79 9.39
C GLN A 83 14.53 -12.04 8.07
N ASN A 84 15.42 -12.05 7.08
CA ASN A 84 15.16 -11.45 5.76
C ASN A 84 13.97 -12.10 5.05
N VAL A 85 13.86 -13.42 5.12
CA VAL A 85 12.73 -14.17 4.57
C VAL A 85 11.41 -13.80 5.24
N GLU A 86 11.42 -13.58 6.56
CA GLU A 86 10.25 -13.14 7.32
C GLU A 86 9.82 -11.72 6.89
N LEU A 87 10.77 -10.78 6.75
CA LEU A 87 10.48 -9.45 6.23
C LEU A 87 9.83 -9.51 4.83
N LEU A 88 10.43 -10.27 3.90
CA LEU A 88 9.90 -10.43 2.53
C LEU A 88 8.51 -11.07 2.49
N ASN A 89 8.16 -11.90 3.48
CA ASN A 89 6.80 -12.45 3.65
C ASN A 89 5.80 -11.43 4.19
N LEU A 90 6.30 -10.46 4.96
CA LEU A 90 5.49 -9.45 5.62
C LEU A 90 5.05 -8.35 4.65
N LEU A 91 5.96 -7.89 3.78
CA LEU A 91 5.74 -6.75 2.89
C LEU A 91 4.45 -6.85 2.04
N PRO A 92 4.08 -8.00 1.43
CA PRO A 92 2.84 -8.11 0.66
C PRO A 92 1.56 -7.79 1.44
N LYS A 93 1.61 -7.92 2.78
CA LYS A 93 0.48 -7.69 3.70
C LYS A 93 0.41 -6.24 4.20
N ARG A 94 1.39 -5.40 3.89
CA ARG A 94 1.51 -4.01 4.39
C ARG A 94 0.87 -2.96 3.49
N GLY A 95 0.25 -3.39 2.39
CA GLY A 95 -0.44 -2.51 1.46
C GLY A 95 0.41 -2.09 0.26
N PRO A 96 -0.14 -1.22 -0.59
CA PRO A 96 0.46 -0.87 -1.88
C PRO A 96 1.80 -0.14 -1.76
N GLN A 97 1.92 0.77 -0.77
CA GLN A 97 3.12 1.59 -0.54
C GLN A 97 4.34 0.81 -0.02
N ALA A 98 4.14 -0.42 0.46
CA ALA A 98 5.20 -1.22 1.07
C ALA A 98 6.30 -1.62 0.09
N PHE A 99 5.95 -1.79 -1.20
CA PHE A 99 6.94 -2.13 -2.22
C PHE A 99 7.84 -0.95 -2.54
N ASP A 100 7.27 0.23 -2.76
CA ASP A 100 8.03 1.43 -3.11
C ASP A 100 8.94 1.85 -1.96
N ALA A 101 8.41 1.85 -0.73
CA ALA A 101 9.21 2.12 0.47
C ALA A 101 10.35 1.09 0.67
N PHE A 102 10.09 -0.19 0.37
CA PHE A 102 11.13 -1.21 0.38
C PHE A 102 12.20 -0.93 -0.67
N CYS A 103 11.82 -0.58 -1.91
CA CYS A 103 12.77 -0.22 -2.96
C CYS A 103 13.59 1.01 -2.60
N GLU A 104 12.98 2.05 -2.04
CA GLU A 104 13.70 3.24 -1.55
C GLU A 104 14.75 2.86 -0.50
N ALA A 105 14.40 1.98 0.44
CA ALA A 105 15.32 1.47 1.45
C ALA A 105 16.43 0.54 0.92
N LEU A 106 16.35 0.08 -0.34
CA LEU A 106 17.45 -0.63 -1.00
C LEU A 106 18.45 0.31 -1.68
N HIS A 107 18.05 1.56 -1.91
CA HIS A 107 18.84 2.57 -2.62
C HIS A 107 19.39 3.67 -1.71
N SER A 108 18.97 3.68 -0.44
CA SER A 108 19.54 4.45 0.67
C SER A 108 20.90 3.92 1.07
#